data_AF-A0A3D3WGS7-F1
#
_entry.id   AF-A0A3D3WGS7-F1
#
_cell.length_a   1.000
_cell.length_b   1.000
_cell.length_c   1.000
_cell.angle_alpha   90.00
_cell.angle_beta   90.00
_cell.angle_gamma   90.00
#
_symmetry.space_group_name_H-M   'P 1'
#
loop_
_entity.id
_entity.type
_entity.pdbx_description
1 polymer ?
#
loop_
_entity_poly.entity_id
_entity_poly.type
_entity_poly.pdbx_seq_one_letter_code
_entity_poly.pdbx_strand_id
1 'polypeptide(L)'
;ASDSEDNDLAEMTVPLHLAAFHDNDRFEAVNEIISGRCAMCHAAEPLWDGIAVAPKGVLLETPIQIAAEAKAIYLQSAVSHAMPPANVAYMEHEERAIIRAWFETSISQLR
;
A
#
# COMPACT_ATOMS: atom_id res chain seq x y z
N ALA A 1 21.49 -9.44 36.04
CA ALA A 1 21.80 -10.27 34.86
C ALA A 1 20.58 -11.13 34.63
N SER A 2 19.72 -10.90 33.64
CA SER A 2 19.85 -10.27 32.31
C SER A 2 18.53 -9.50 32.07
N ASP A 3 18.51 -8.16 31.98
CA ASP A 3 18.67 -7.41 30.73
C ASP A 3 18.44 -8.22 29.45
N SER A 4 17.23 -8.13 28.86
CA SER A 4 16.99 -7.94 27.41
C SER A 4 15.60 -8.38 26.91
N GLU A 5 14.48 -8.00 27.53
CA GLU A 5 13.13 -8.23 26.95
C GLU A 5 12.41 -6.93 26.52
N ASP A 6 13.14 -5.81 26.45
CA ASP A 6 12.57 -4.48 26.14
C ASP A 6 12.93 -3.93 24.74
N ASN A 7 13.37 -4.76 23.78
CA ASN A 7 13.84 -4.23 22.48
C ASN A 7 13.43 -5.04 21.24
N ASP A 8 12.14 -5.29 21.01
CA ASP A 8 11.65 -5.70 19.68
C ASP A 8 10.34 -5.01 19.24
N LEU A 9 9.76 -4.15 20.08
CA LEU A 9 8.64 -3.26 19.72
C LEU A 9 9.07 -1.79 19.58
N ALA A 10 10.37 -1.52 19.71
CA ALA A 10 10.94 -0.19 19.56
C ALA A 10 10.83 0.26 18.09
N GLU A 11 9.74 0.95 17.82
CA GLU A 11 9.59 1.94 16.75
C GLU A 11 9.84 1.42 15.32
N MET A 12 8.78 0.91 14.71
CA MET A 12 8.62 1.05 13.27
C MET A 12 8.27 2.52 12.97
N THR A 13 9.21 3.43 13.22
CA THR A 13 9.03 4.85 12.89
C THR A 13 8.80 4.94 11.39
N VAL A 14 7.68 5.53 10.99
CA VAL A 14 7.44 5.84 9.58
C VAL A 14 8.57 6.75 9.10
N PRO A 15 9.35 6.36 8.07
CA PRO A 15 10.38 7.25 7.52
C PRO A 15 9.76 8.59 7.10
N LEU A 16 10.43 9.70 7.38
CA LEU A 16 9.87 11.05 7.14
C LEU A 16 9.37 11.26 5.70
N HIS A 17 10.04 10.65 4.71
CA HIS A 17 9.63 10.75 3.31
C HIS A 17 8.34 9.98 2.97
N LEU A 18 7.90 9.08 3.85
CA LEU A 18 6.65 8.32 3.73
C LEU A 18 5.51 8.88 4.58
N ALA A 19 5.83 9.72 5.57
CA ALA A 19 4.86 10.25 6.55
C ALA A 19 3.65 10.91 5.88
N ALA A 20 3.85 11.71 4.83
CA ALA A 20 2.74 12.37 4.13
C ALA A 20 1.72 11.38 3.51
N PHE A 21 2.17 10.18 3.12
CA PHE A 21 1.30 9.14 2.57
C PHE A 21 0.68 8.27 3.66
N HIS A 22 1.47 7.89 4.66
CA HIS A 22 1.03 7.03 5.77
C HIS A 22 0.07 7.76 6.71
N ASP A 23 0.33 9.02 7.03
CA ASP A 23 -0.43 9.79 8.03
C ASP A 23 -1.59 10.59 7.41
N ASN A 24 -1.84 10.38 6.11
CA ASN A 24 -2.95 11.02 5.42
C ASN A 24 -4.30 10.55 6.01
N ASP A 25 -5.28 11.44 6.10
CA ASP A 25 -6.61 11.15 6.65
C ASP A 25 -7.37 10.03 5.89
N ARG A 26 -6.96 9.75 4.64
CA ARG A 26 -7.54 8.69 3.80
C ARG A 26 -6.76 7.38 3.82
N PHE A 27 -5.64 7.33 4.53
CA PHE A 27 -4.74 6.19 4.45
C PHE A 27 -5.39 4.90 4.96
N GLU A 28 -6.21 4.95 6.01
CA GLU A 28 -6.93 3.78 6.52
C GLU A 28 -7.81 3.13 5.43
N ALA A 29 -8.61 3.93 4.73
CA ALA A 29 -9.44 3.45 3.62
C ALA A 29 -8.59 2.90 2.46
N VAL A 30 -7.45 3.54 2.15
CA VAL A 30 -6.52 3.03 1.13
C VAL A 30 -5.92 1.70 1.56
N ASN A 31 -5.51 1.56 2.82
CA ASN A 31 -4.95 0.33 3.35
C ASN A 31 -5.94 -0.85 3.23
N GLU A 32 -7.22 -0.62 3.54
CA GLU A 32 -8.28 -1.62 3.36
C GLU A 32 -8.47 -2.02 1.90
N ILE A 33 -8.54 -1.05 0.99
CA ILE A 33 -8.65 -1.29 -0.45
C ILE A 33 -7.45 -2.10 -0.95
N ILE A 34 -6.23 -1.72 -0.60
CA ILE A 34 -5.02 -2.40 -1.08
C ILE A 34 -4.91 -3.81 -0.51
N SER A 35 -5.28 -4.00 0.76
CA SER A 35 -5.36 -5.33 1.37
C SER A 35 -6.36 -6.24 0.64
N GLY A 36 -7.54 -5.73 0.29
CA GLY A 36 -8.58 -6.49 -0.39
C GLY A 36 -8.37 -6.70 -1.90
N ARG A 37 -7.64 -5.80 -2.57
CA ARG A 37 -7.52 -5.78 -4.05
C ARG A 37 -6.14 -6.16 -4.57
N CYS A 38 -5.09 -6.05 -3.76
CA CYS A 38 -3.70 -6.15 -4.23
C CYS A 38 -2.85 -7.18 -3.47
N ALA A 39 -3.02 -7.30 -2.15
CA ALA A 39 -2.13 -8.08 -1.30
C ALA A 39 -2.03 -9.56 -1.70
N MET A 40 -3.11 -10.18 -2.21
CA MET A 40 -3.09 -11.58 -2.65
C MET A 40 -2.03 -11.89 -3.71
N CYS A 41 -1.69 -10.91 -4.57
CA CYS A 41 -0.67 -11.04 -5.60
C CYS A 41 0.65 -10.36 -5.20
N HIS A 42 0.58 -9.34 -4.36
CA HIS A 42 1.70 -8.48 -3.95
C HIS A 42 2.08 -8.73 -2.48
N ALA A 43 2.31 -9.99 -2.13
CA ALA A 43 2.73 -10.43 -0.80
C ALA A 43 4.08 -11.16 -0.87
N ALA A 44 4.76 -11.28 0.28
CA ALA A 44 5.98 -12.07 0.40
C ALA A 44 5.73 -13.53 -0.02
N GLU A 45 4.53 -14.03 0.32
CA GLU A 45 4.00 -15.31 -0.13
C GLU A 45 2.66 -15.09 -0.84
N PRO A 46 2.65 -14.89 -2.18
CA PRO A 46 1.42 -14.68 -2.92
C PRO A 46 0.49 -15.89 -2.84
N LEU A 47 -0.82 -15.62 -2.75
CA LEU A 47 -1.88 -16.61 -2.61
C LEU A 47 -2.72 -16.76 -3.90
N TRP A 48 -2.27 -16.17 -5.00
CA TRP A 48 -2.95 -16.22 -6.29
C TRP A 48 -2.33 -17.29 -7.19
N ASP A 49 -3.17 -18.19 -7.72
CA ASP A 49 -2.72 -19.26 -8.60
C ASP A 49 -1.92 -18.73 -9.80
N GLY A 50 -0.74 -19.31 -10.01
CA GLY A 50 0.17 -18.91 -11.09
C GLY A 50 1.10 -17.74 -10.75
N ILE A 51 1.02 -17.17 -9.55
CA ILE A 51 1.95 -16.16 -9.05
C ILE A 51 2.84 -16.79 -7.97
N ALA A 52 4.08 -17.12 -8.32
CA ALA A 52 5.04 -17.72 -7.38
C ALA A 52 5.77 -16.68 -6.51
N VAL A 53 5.90 -15.44 -7.00
CA VAL A 53 6.56 -14.31 -6.33
C VAL A 53 5.82 -13.03 -6.66
N ALA A 54 5.85 -12.06 -5.74
CA ALA A 54 5.24 -10.76 -5.96
C ALA A 54 5.71 -10.14 -7.28
N PRO A 55 4.80 -9.73 -8.19
CA PRO A 55 5.17 -9.11 -9.45
C PRO A 55 6.07 -7.89 -9.22
N LYS A 56 7.22 -7.87 -9.90
CA LYS A 56 8.25 -6.81 -9.79
C LYS A 56 8.83 -6.64 -8.37
N GLY A 57 8.62 -7.59 -7.46
CA GLY A 57 9.07 -7.48 -6.07
C GLY A 57 8.28 -6.44 -5.26
N VAL A 58 7.13 -5.99 -5.75
CA VAL A 58 6.27 -5.02 -5.05
C VAL A 58 5.48 -5.75 -3.97
N LEU A 59 5.73 -5.43 -2.70
CA LEU A 59 5.02 -5.96 -1.55
C LEU A 59 4.03 -4.91 -1.03
N LEU A 60 2.84 -5.34 -0.59
CA LEU A 60 1.72 -4.48 -0.18
C LEU A 60 0.96 -5.06 1.03
N GLU A 61 1.67 -5.71 1.95
CA GLU A 61 1.12 -6.38 3.15
C GLU A 61 1.10 -5.47 4.38
N THR A 62 1.96 -4.45 4.40
CA THR A 62 2.13 -3.57 5.57
C THR A 62 1.85 -2.11 5.21
N PRO A 63 1.43 -1.29 6.19
CA PRO A 63 1.23 0.14 5.99
C PRO A 63 2.44 0.87 5.37
N ILE A 64 3.65 0.53 5.82
CA ILE A 64 4.89 1.15 5.32
C ILE A 64 5.13 0.78 3.86
N GLN A 65 4.90 -0.47 3.48
CA GLN A 65 5.02 -0.91 2.09
C GLN A 65 4.02 -0.17 1.17
N ILE A 66 2.77 -0.01 1.62
CA ILE A 66 1.75 0.73 0.87
C ILE A 66 2.14 2.19 0.71
N ALA A 67 2.62 2.85 1.78
CA ALA A 67 3.10 4.22 1.71
C ALA A 67 4.33 4.37 0.79
N ALA A 68 5.26 3.41 0.83
CA ALA A 68 6.45 3.38 -0.04
C ALA A 68 6.07 3.26 -1.53
N GLU A 69 4.99 2.55 -1.83
CA GLU A 69 4.51 2.31 -3.20
C GLU A 69 3.41 3.29 -3.65
N ALA A 70 3.16 4.36 -2.89
CA ALA A 70 2.04 5.29 -3.12
C ALA A 70 1.94 5.77 -4.58
N LYS A 71 3.07 6.12 -5.20
CA LYS A 71 3.12 6.56 -6.61
C LYS A 71 2.76 5.43 -7.58
N ALA A 72 3.24 4.21 -7.34
CA ALA A 72 2.95 3.07 -8.20
C ALA A 72 1.47 2.68 -8.08
N ILE A 73 0.95 2.61 -6.85
CA ILE A 73 -0.47 2.39 -6.57
C ILE A 73 -1.32 3.43 -7.32
N TYR A 74 -1.05 4.73 -7.13
CA TYR A 74 -1.77 5.81 -7.81
C TYR A 74 -1.80 5.63 -9.34
N LEU A 75 -0.63 5.42 -9.95
CA LEU A 75 -0.53 5.32 -11.40
C LEU A 75 -1.25 4.08 -11.95
N GLN A 76 -1.10 2.93 -11.27
CA GLN A 76 -1.60 1.66 -11.79
C GLN A 76 -3.07 1.41 -11.48
N SER A 77 -3.55 1.80 -10.30
CA SER A 77 -4.94 1.55 -9.90
C SER A 77 -5.85 2.74 -10.15
N ALA A 78 -5.42 3.98 -9.89
CA ALA A 78 -6.29 5.14 -9.96
C ALA A 78 -6.24 5.90 -11.30
N VAL A 79 -5.10 5.87 -12.00
CA VAL A 79 -4.91 6.59 -13.27
C VAL A 79 -5.12 5.70 -14.48
N SER A 80 -4.33 4.64 -14.64
CA SER A 80 -4.38 3.78 -15.83
C SER A 80 -5.42 2.68 -15.76
N HIS A 81 -5.87 2.34 -14.55
CA HIS A 81 -6.69 1.16 -14.25
C HIS A 81 -6.05 -0.17 -14.69
N ALA A 82 -4.73 -0.20 -14.86
CA ALA A 82 -3.99 -1.41 -15.21
C ALA A 82 -4.01 -2.46 -14.08
N MET A 83 -4.21 -2.03 -12.84
CA MET A 83 -4.32 -2.89 -11.67
C MET A 83 -5.71 -2.77 -11.02
N PRO A 84 -6.27 -3.89 -10.52
CA PRO A 84 -5.83 -5.27 -10.76
C PRO A 84 -5.94 -5.66 -12.25
N PRO A 85 -5.10 -6.57 -12.78
CA PRO A 85 -5.14 -6.93 -14.20
C PRO A 85 -6.52 -7.48 -14.56
N ALA A 86 -7.10 -7.01 -15.67
CA ALA A 86 -8.48 -7.35 -16.07
C ALA A 86 -9.54 -7.14 -14.97
N ASN A 87 -9.24 -6.32 -13.96
CA ASN A 87 -10.04 -6.13 -12.75
C ASN A 87 -10.41 -7.43 -12.01
N VAL A 88 -9.51 -8.43 -11.97
CA VAL A 88 -9.77 -9.75 -11.36
C VAL A 88 -10.19 -9.71 -9.87
N ALA A 89 -9.78 -8.67 -9.13
CA ALA A 89 -10.19 -8.49 -7.74
C ALA A 89 -11.41 -7.55 -7.58
N TYR A 90 -12.14 -7.25 -8.66
CA TYR A 90 -13.36 -6.45 -8.68
C TYR A 90 -13.20 -5.08 -8.00
N MET A 91 -12.12 -4.38 -8.32
CA MET A 91 -11.88 -3.04 -7.78
C MET A 91 -12.86 -2.04 -8.40
N GLU A 92 -13.58 -1.32 -7.55
CA GLU A 92 -14.66 -0.41 -7.94
C GLU A 92 -14.13 0.99 -8.32
N HIS A 93 -14.96 1.76 -9.04
CA HIS A 93 -14.60 3.12 -9.42
C HIS A 93 -14.42 4.05 -8.21
N GLU A 94 -15.19 3.85 -7.15
CA GLU A 94 -15.12 4.65 -5.93
C GLU A 94 -13.82 4.39 -5.16
N GLU A 95 -13.38 3.13 -5.07
CA GLU A 95 -12.08 2.76 -4.48
C GLU A 95 -10.91 3.42 -5.22
N ARG A 96 -10.97 3.47 -6.56
CA ARG A 96 -9.96 4.16 -7.39
C ARG A 96 -9.96 5.67 -7.13
N ALA A 97 -11.13 6.27 -6.93
CA ALA A 97 -11.25 7.68 -6.58
C ALA A 97 -10.67 7.99 -5.19
N ILE A 98 -10.83 7.08 -4.21
CA ILE A 98 -10.23 7.21 -2.88
C ILE A 98 -8.69 7.21 -2.98
N ILE A 99 -8.11 6.26 -3.72
CA ILE A 99 -6.65 6.20 -3.93
C ILE A 99 -6.13 7.44 -4.65
N ARG A 100 -6.86 7.94 -5.65
CA ARG A 100 -6.54 9.20 -6.33
C ARG A 100 -6.45 10.35 -5.33
N ALA A 101 -7.52 10.54 -4.55
CA ALA A 101 -7.62 11.62 -3.59
C ALA A 101 -6.51 11.54 -2.54
N TRP A 102 -6.26 10.35 -2.00
CA TRP A 102 -5.18 10.10 -1.05
C TRP A 102 -3.81 10.53 -1.58
N PHE A 103 -3.44 10.09 -2.79
CA PHE A 103 -2.14 10.45 -3.37
C PHE A 103 -2.05 11.95 -3.64
N GLU A 104 -3.08 12.55 -4.24
CA GLU A 104 -3.07 13.96 -4.62
C GLU A 104 -3.04 14.89 -3.39
N THR A 105 -3.78 14.57 -2.33
CA THR A 105 -3.74 15.36 -1.08
C THR A 105 -2.42 15.18 -0.33
N SER A 106 -1.85 13.97 -0.32
CA SER A 106 -0.53 13.71 0.27
C SER A 106 0.56 14.55 -0.40
N ILE A 107 0.57 14.63 -1.73
CA ILE A 107 1.51 15.48 -2.48
C ILE A 107 1.27 16.97 -2.21
N SER A 108 0.02 17.40 -2.04
CA SER A 108 -0.29 18.80 -1.73
C SER A 108 0.22 19.21 -0.35
N GLN A 109 0.30 18.29 0.62
CA GLN A 109 0.82 18.56 1.96
C GLN A 109 2.35 18.70 2.00
N LEU A 110 3.04 18.17 0.98
CA LEU A 110 4.50 18.29 0.83
C LEU A 110 4.95 19.60 0.16
N ARG A 111 4.01 20.44 -0.28
CA ARG A 111 4.27 21.69 -0.99
C ARG A 111 4.40 22.89 -0.07
#